data_AF-A0A354FN28-F1
#
_entry.id   AF-A0A354FN28-F1
#
_cell.length_a   1.000
_cell.length_b   1.000
_cell.length_c   1.000
_cell.angle_alpha   90.00
_cell.angle_beta   90.00
_cell.angle_gamma   90.00
#
_symmetry.space_group_name_H-M   'P 1'
#
loop_
_entity.id
_entity.type
_entity.pdbx_description
1 polymer ?
#
loop_
_entity_poly.entity_id
_entity_poly.type
_entity_poly.pdbx_seq_one_letter_code
_entity_poly.pdbx_strand_id
1 'polypeptide(L)'
;MSPQSPSTGAVILDVRRLTARHIRDGGVVLWDAHFNRPVTVSRHSNKTDPCHPKCRVVTDPVPENTLDAPHLKILLGEVEQAARFVEGSGTHALRFSYRVQPEDPPSSIQLKPGKLHLGDSWFLHDDLGEVVQREIPVHVLKSDHSQASIDLLTPGMDPKQRVPFALRIKPSVPQDIRAWRVRLSGWDDHGIVAYALSPHPEPPELGSPDWIKVEARNRLDVRTMYQLPRNQPIPTMLALHAWLRDEAGNLSARISERVRLDFRKPAPQDMDGPQGFVQLASGKERVSGDKVLLILNAEDPQGVSGYYISESRVRPEPYEFKLINPPEPKFKQLVAVPLGDVEGPRTLHVWFRDTAGNAAATPVLQIIVDRRPPIGGAEGLVNGQSRFLEKGVAVLVAFDENGVNGYHLGWSSEVPPLAQFTLSAPAQRFRIAAAVSLEGRVPGDRLFAFFRDVFGSISRPVVVGVVPKQRRPIHKLSDPETADTRTLSQR
;
A
#
# COMPACT_ATOMS: atom_id res chain seq x y z
N MET A 1 -25.15 -86.20 -13.64
CA MET A 1 -25.25 -84.93 -14.40
C MET A 1 -24.40 -83.91 -13.67
N SER A 2 -23.20 -83.61 -14.17
CA SER A 2 -22.42 -82.48 -13.68
C SER A 2 -23.15 -81.18 -14.02
N PRO A 3 -23.16 -80.17 -13.13
CA PRO A 3 -23.71 -78.88 -13.48
C PRO A 3 -22.82 -78.29 -14.58
N GLN A 4 -23.38 -78.10 -15.78
CA GLN A 4 -22.75 -77.28 -16.80
C GLN A 4 -22.59 -75.88 -16.20
N SER A 5 -21.35 -75.53 -15.85
CA SER A 5 -20.98 -74.12 -15.68
C SER A 5 -21.39 -73.41 -16.97
N PRO A 6 -22.13 -72.29 -16.91
CA PRO A 6 -22.42 -71.56 -18.13
C PRO A 6 -21.06 -71.14 -18.71
N SER A 7 -20.73 -71.66 -19.89
CA SER A 7 -19.61 -71.17 -20.68
C SER A 7 -19.99 -69.78 -21.19
N THR A 8 -20.00 -68.80 -20.31
CA THR A 8 -20.14 -67.40 -20.71
C THR A 8 -18.81 -67.02 -21.33
N GLY A 9 -18.78 -66.97 -22.68
CA GLY A 9 -17.64 -66.45 -23.45
C GLY A 9 -17.26 -65.04 -23.02
N ALA A 10 -16.26 -64.43 -23.66
CA ALA A 10 -15.83 -63.10 -23.24
C ALA A 10 -17.00 -62.08 -23.21
N VAL A 11 -17.07 -61.34 -22.11
CA VAL A 11 -18.12 -60.35 -21.81
C VAL A 11 -17.45 -59.00 -21.57
N ILE A 12 -18.08 -57.94 -22.07
CA ILE A 12 -17.64 -56.55 -21.83
C ILE A 12 -17.88 -56.24 -20.34
N LEU A 13 -16.81 -55.90 -19.62
CA LEU A 13 -16.83 -55.52 -18.21
C LEU A 13 -17.10 -54.04 -18.00
N ASP A 14 -16.42 -53.18 -18.77
CA ASP A 14 -16.43 -51.73 -18.60
C ASP A 14 -16.02 -51.04 -19.92
N VAL A 15 -16.45 -49.79 -20.13
CA VAL A 15 -15.96 -48.96 -21.24
C VAL A 15 -15.56 -47.58 -20.70
N ARG A 16 -14.28 -47.24 -20.85
CA ARG A 16 -13.68 -46.03 -20.28
C ARG A 16 -13.30 -45.03 -21.35
N ARG A 17 -13.59 -43.75 -21.14
CA ARG A 17 -13.04 -42.66 -21.96
C ARG A 17 -11.62 -42.34 -21.50
N LEU A 18 -10.70 -42.14 -22.45
CA LEU A 18 -9.29 -41.85 -22.17
C LEU A 18 -8.84 -40.43 -22.50
N THR A 19 -9.63 -39.67 -23.25
CA THR A 19 -9.28 -38.31 -23.68
C THR A 19 -9.87 -37.23 -22.77
N ALA A 20 -9.54 -35.97 -23.08
CA ALA A 20 -9.96 -34.80 -22.32
C ALA A 20 -11.47 -34.70 -22.13
N ARG A 21 -11.88 -33.97 -21.09
CA ARG A 21 -13.28 -33.69 -20.77
C ARG A 21 -13.98 -32.84 -21.85
N HIS A 22 -13.24 -31.96 -22.51
CA HIS A 22 -13.75 -31.10 -23.56
C HIS A 22 -12.88 -31.21 -24.80
N ILE A 23 -13.50 -31.31 -25.97
CA ILE A 23 -12.83 -31.65 -27.23
C ILE A 23 -13.33 -30.69 -28.32
N ARG A 24 -12.41 -30.27 -29.20
CA ARG A 24 -12.66 -29.32 -30.30
C ARG A 24 -12.73 -30.03 -31.65
N ASP A 25 -13.02 -29.25 -32.69
CA ASP A 25 -12.93 -29.67 -34.08
C ASP A 25 -11.58 -30.35 -34.41
N GLY A 26 -11.65 -31.47 -35.12
CA GLY A 26 -10.51 -32.31 -35.48
C GLY A 26 -9.88 -33.10 -34.33
N GLY A 27 -10.35 -32.89 -33.09
CA GLY A 27 -9.88 -33.60 -31.89
C GLY A 27 -10.31 -35.07 -31.88
N VAL A 28 -9.51 -35.92 -31.23
CA VAL A 28 -9.78 -37.37 -31.15
C VAL A 28 -10.27 -37.73 -29.76
N VAL A 29 -11.32 -38.55 -29.72
CA VAL A 29 -11.88 -39.14 -28.52
C VAL A 29 -11.55 -40.62 -28.52
N LEU A 30 -11.00 -41.13 -27.41
CA LEU A 30 -10.61 -42.53 -27.27
C LEU A 30 -11.43 -43.23 -26.20
N TRP A 31 -11.84 -44.46 -26.50
CA TRP A 31 -12.47 -45.37 -25.54
C TRP A 31 -11.74 -46.70 -25.47
N ASP A 32 -11.54 -47.21 -24.27
CA ASP A 32 -11.09 -48.58 -24.02
C ASP A 32 -12.27 -49.41 -23.52
N ALA A 33 -12.65 -50.43 -24.30
CA ALA A 33 -13.61 -51.44 -23.90
C ALA A 33 -12.87 -52.61 -23.26
N HIS A 34 -13.11 -52.84 -21.97
CA HIS A 34 -12.47 -53.88 -21.19
C HIS A 34 -13.31 -55.15 -21.17
N PHE A 35 -12.65 -56.30 -21.32
CA PHE A 35 -13.27 -57.62 -21.37
C PHE A 35 -12.75 -58.50 -20.22
N ASN A 36 -13.56 -59.47 -19.81
CA ASN A 36 -13.18 -60.45 -18.78
C ASN A 36 -12.16 -61.51 -19.23
N ARG A 37 -11.91 -61.59 -20.55
CA ARG A 37 -10.91 -62.45 -21.19
C ARG A 37 -10.30 -61.71 -22.39
N PRO A 38 -9.12 -62.12 -22.89
CA PRO A 38 -8.58 -61.58 -24.12
C PRO A 38 -9.52 -61.80 -25.31
N VAL A 39 -9.69 -60.79 -26.14
CA VAL A 39 -10.55 -60.85 -27.33
C VAL A 39 -9.73 -60.56 -28.58
N THR A 40 -9.85 -61.43 -29.57
CA THR A 40 -9.20 -61.29 -30.88
C THR A 40 -10.18 -60.71 -31.89
N VAL A 41 -9.73 -59.70 -32.63
CA VAL A 41 -10.45 -59.13 -33.77
C VAL A 41 -10.02 -59.84 -35.04
N SER A 42 -10.98 -60.40 -35.77
CA SER A 42 -10.70 -61.15 -36.98
C SER A 42 -11.69 -60.85 -38.11
N ARG A 43 -11.26 -61.11 -39.35
CA ARG A 43 -12.04 -60.82 -40.56
C ARG A 43 -12.13 -62.05 -41.46
N HIS A 44 -13.31 -62.27 -42.05
CA HIS A 44 -13.59 -63.33 -43.03
C HIS A 44 -14.09 -62.75 -44.36
N SER A 45 -13.79 -63.41 -45.48
CA SER A 45 -14.33 -63.00 -46.78
C SER A 45 -15.79 -63.43 -46.99
N ASN A 46 -16.27 -64.47 -46.29
CA ASN A 46 -17.65 -64.96 -46.38
C ASN A 46 -18.50 -64.42 -45.22
N LYS A 47 -19.57 -63.68 -45.55
CA LYS A 47 -20.42 -62.90 -44.62
C LYS A 47 -21.34 -63.74 -43.71
N THR A 48 -21.52 -65.02 -44.01
CA THR A 48 -22.55 -65.87 -43.38
C THR A 48 -21.99 -67.05 -42.58
N ASP A 49 -20.70 -67.36 -42.70
CA ASP A 49 -20.08 -68.49 -41.99
C ASP A 49 -19.43 -68.03 -40.67
N PRO A 50 -19.63 -68.75 -39.55
CA PRO A 50 -18.80 -68.56 -38.36
C PRO A 50 -17.33 -68.81 -38.74
N CYS A 51 -16.52 -67.79 -38.56
CA CYS A 51 -15.22 -67.63 -39.21
C CYS A 51 -14.11 -68.57 -38.66
N HIS A 52 -14.34 -69.28 -37.56
CA HIS A 52 -13.33 -70.12 -36.93
C HIS A 52 -13.16 -71.48 -37.66
N PRO A 53 -11.93 -71.96 -37.98
CA PRO A 53 -10.59 -71.40 -37.75
C PRO A 53 -9.99 -70.67 -38.99
N LYS A 54 -10.79 -70.38 -40.03
CA LYS A 54 -10.31 -69.82 -41.31
C LYS A 54 -10.20 -68.30 -41.32
N CYS A 55 -10.39 -67.64 -40.17
CA CYS A 55 -10.26 -66.20 -40.04
C CYS A 55 -8.85 -65.70 -40.31
N ARG A 56 -8.76 -64.52 -40.94
CA ARG A 56 -7.54 -63.74 -40.88
C ARG A 56 -7.58 -62.88 -39.62
N VAL A 57 -6.69 -63.15 -38.66
CA VAL A 57 -6.47 -62.28 -37.52
C VAL A 57 -6.00 -60.92 -38.04
N VAL A 58 -6.63 -59.87 -37.53
CA VAL A 58 -6.26 -58.51 -37.90
C VAL A 58 -5.06 -58.10 -37.07
N THR A 59 -3.97 -57.73 -37.74
CA THR A 59 -2.78 -57.18 -37.11
C THR A 59 -2.98 -55.68 -36.89
N ASP A 60 -2.79 -55.23 -35.66
CA ASP A 60 -2.88 -53.81 -35.30
C ASP A 60 -1.75 -52.98 -35.93
N PRO A 61 -1.97 -51.69 -36.24
CA PRO A 61 -3.24 -50.95 -36.16
C PRO A 61 -4.12 -51.11 -37.43
N VAL A 62 -5.44 -51.06 -37.25
CA VAL A 62 -6.39 -51.07 -38.38
C VAL A 62 -6.51 -49.65 -38.98
N PRO A 63 -6.42 -49.48 -40.31
CA PRO A 63 -6.58 -48.16 -40.92
C PRO A 63 -7.93 -47.51 -40.60
N GLU A 64 -7.93 -46.20 -40.30
CA GLU A 64 -9.09 -45.38 -39.86
C GLU A 64 -10.30 -45.43 -40.82
N ASN A 65 -10.11 -45.90 -42.06
CA ASN A 65 -11.08 -45.86 -43.17
C ASN A 65 -11.80 -47.17 -43.52
N THR A 66 -11.69 -48.24 -42.73
CA THR A 66 -12.55 -49.43 -42.94
C THR A 66 -13.94 -49.19 -42.37
N LEU A 67 -14.86 -48.68 -43.19
CA LEU A 67 -16.27 -48.36 -42.84
C LEU A 67 -17.02 -49.50 -42.12
N ASP A 68 -16.64 -50.76 -42.37
CA ASP A 68 -17.27 -51.94 -41.77
C ASP A 68 -16.54 -52.50 -40.53
N ALA A 69 -15.43 -51.88 -40.11
CA ALA A 69 -14.70 -52.36 -38.93
C ALA A 69 -15.55 -52.25 -37.65
N PRO A 70 -15.23 -53.06 -36.61
CA PRO A 70 -15.88 -52.96 -35.33
C PRO A 70 -15.92 -51.51 -34.83
N HIS A 71 -17.08 -51.04 -34.40
CA HIS A 71 -17.22 -49.69 -33.90
C HIS A 71 -18.24 -49.61 -32.76
N LEU A 72 -17.99 -48.69 -31.84
CA LEU A 72 -18.95 -48.30 -30.82
C LEU A 72 -19.83 -47.20 -31.40
N LYS A 73 -21.15 -47.33 -31.28
CA LYS A 73 -22.04 -46.20 -31.60
C LYS A 73 -22.04 -45.20 -30.46
N ILE A 74 -21.85 -43.94 -30.82
CA ILE A 74 -21.87 -42.79 -29.91
C ILE A 74 -23.02 -41.86 -30.31
N LEU A 75 -23.51 -41.09 -29.34
CA LEU A 75 -24.52 -40.06 -29.52
C LEU A 75 -23.90 -38.69 -29.28
N LEU A 76 -24.08 -37.79 -30.26
CA LEU A 76 -23.79 -36.37 -30.18
C LEU A 76 -25.13 -35.62 -30.16
N GLY A 77 -25.68 -35.41 -28.95
CA GLY A 77 -27.09 -35.04 -28.80
C GLY A 77 -28.00 -36.16 -29.33
N GLU A 78 -28.72 -35.89 -30.42
CA GLU A 78 -29.59 -36.87 -31.10
C GLU A 78 -28.92 -37.56 -32.31
N VAL A 79 -27.69 -37.15 -32.67
CA VAL A 79 -26.99 -37.68 -33.85
C VAL A 79 -26.18 -38.92 -33.46
N GLU A 80 -26.38 -40.03 -34.17
CA GLU A 80 -25.55 -41.23 -34.02
C GLU A 80 -24.28 -41.13 -34.86
N GLN A 81 -23.12 -41.36 -34.23
CA GLN A 81 -21.82 -41.49 -34.88
C GLN A 81 -21.12 -42.81 -34.50
N ALA A 82 -19.99 -43.12 -35.16
CA ALA A 82 -19.27 -44.38 -34.97
C ALA A 82 -17.81 -44.14 -34.52
N ALA A 83 -17.48 -44.56 -33.30
CA ALA A 83 -16.11 -44.64 -32.82
C ALA A 83 -15.48 -45.97 -33.25
N ARG A 84 -14.48 -45.90 -34.13
CA ARG A 84 -13.92 -47.05 -34.86
C ARG A 84 -12.81 -47.73 -34.09
N PHE A 85 -12.72 -49.06 -34.23
CA PHE A 85 -11.63 -49.86 -33.67
C PHE A 85 -10.26 -49.39 -34.20
N VAL A 86 -9.29 -49.29 -33.29
CA VAL A 86 -7.93 -48.85 -33.58
C VAL A 86 -6.94 -49.99 -33.35
N GLU A 87 -6.94 -50.53 -32.14
CA GLU A 87 -5.93 -51.49 -31.65
C GLU A 87 -6.43 -52.27 -30.42
N GLY A 88 -5.68 -53.28 -30.02
CA GLY A 88 -5.91 -54.07 -28.81
C GLY A 88 -6.31 -55.51 -29.08
N SER A 89 -6.23 -55.96 -30.33
CA SER A 89 -6.59 -57.33 -30.73
C SER A 89 -5.72 -58.35 -29.97
N GLY A 90 -6.35 -59.36 -29.39
CA GLY A 90 -5.68 -60.38 -28.58
C GLY A 90 -5.42 -59.96 -27.13
N THR A 91 -5.96 -58.83 -26.68
CA THR A 91 -5.79 -58.31 -25.31
C THR A 91 -7.12 -58.21 -24.57
N HIS A 92 -7.08 -57.83 -23.29
CA HIS A 92 -8.27 -57.58 -22.47
C HIS A 92 -8.95 -56.23 -22.75
N ALA A 93 -8.38 -55.38 -23.62
CA ALA A 93 -8.91 -54.07 -23.89
C ALA A 93 -8.85 -53.76 -25.39
N LEU A 94 -9.99 -53.42 -26.00
CA LEU A 94 -10.05 -52.92 -27.36
C LEU A 94 -10.20 -51.40 -27.33
N ARG A 95 -9.34 -50.71 -28.08
CA ARG A 95 -9.36 -49.25 -28.20
C ARG A 95 -10.14 -48.81 -29.42
N PHE A 96 -11.01 -47.83 -29.23
CA PHE A 96 -11.83 -47.20 -30.25
C PHE A 96 -11.57 -45.70 -30.30
N SER A 97 -11.64 -45.10 -31.49
CA SER A 97 -11.44 -43.67 -31.70
C SER A 97 -12.56 -43.03 -32.52
N TYR A 98 -12.91 -41.80 -32.16
CA TYR A 98 -13.73 -40.92 -32.97
C TYR A 98 -13.02 -39.59 -33.15
N ARG A 99 -12.90 -39.10 -34.38
CA ARG A 99 -12.43 -37.75 -34.65
C ARG A 99 -13.63 -36.83 -34.80
N VAL A 100 -13.73 -35.83 -33.93
CA VAL A 100 -14.75 -34.77 -34.01
C VAL A 100 -14.62 -34.06 -35.34
N GLN A 101 -15.75 -33.88 -36.02
CA GLN A 101 -15.83 -33.18 -37.30
C GLN A 101 -16.37 -31.75 -37.11
N PRO A 102 -16.08 -30.82 -38.04
CA PRO A 102 -16.54 -29.43 -37.94
C PRO A 102 -18.07 -29.30 -37.91
N GLU A 103 -18.78 -30.24 -38.53
CA GLU A 103 -20.25 -30.29 -38.62
C GLU A 103 -20.95 -30.98 -37.43
N ASP A 104 -20.20 -31.57 -36.50
CA ASP A 104 -20.78 -32.20 -35.33
C ASP A 104 -21.51 -31.16 -34.45
N PRO A 105 -22.60 -31.54 -33.75
CA PRO A 105 -23.28 -30.61 -32.85
C PRO A 105 -22.47 -30.40 -31.57
N PRO A 106 -22.34 -29.15 -31.07
CA PRO A 106 -21.68 -28.85 -29.79
C PRO A 106 -22.52 -29.41 -28.63
N SER A 107 -22.21 -30.64 -28.21
CA SER A 107 -23.05 -31.45 -27.33
C SER A 107 -22.23 -32.47 -26.55
N SER A 108 -22.84 -33.13 -25.56
CA SER A 108 -22.18 -34.26 -24.88
C SER A 108 -22.06 -35.46 -25.82
N ILE A 109 -20.87 -36.05 -25.87
CA ILE A 109 -20.62 -37.35 -26.45
C ILE A 109 -21.03 -38.41 -25.44
N GLN A 110 -21.93 -39.31 -25.83
CA GLN A 110 -22.38 -40.41 -24.99
C GLN A 110 -22.23 -41.74 -25.72
N LEU A 111 -21.87 -42.81 -25.00
CA LEU A 111 -21.96 -44.15 -25.56
C LEU A 111 -23.43 -44.51 -25.72
N LYS A 112 -23.82 -45.08 -26.88
CA LYS A 112 -25.17 -45.60 -27.08
C LYS A 112 -25.21 -47.07 -26.62
N PRO A 113 -25.97 -47.43 -25.57
CA PRO A 113 -26.13 -48.82 -25.16
C PRO A 113 -26.63 -49.71 -26.29
N GLY A 114 -26.25 -50.99 -26.26
CA GLY A 114 -26.75 -51.98 -27.22
C GLY A 114 -26.10 -51.95 -28.61
N LYS A 115 -24.98 -51.25 -28.81
CA LYS A 115 -24.46 -50.99 -30.17
C LYS A 115 -22.93 -51.04 -30.30
N LEU A 116 -22.30 -52.17 -29.95
CA LEU A 116 -20.99 -52.54 -30.50
C LEU A 116 -21.24 -53.19 -31.87
N HIS A 117 -21.15 -52.41 -32.92
CA HIS A 117 -21.43 -52.92 -34.25
C HIS A 117 -20.23 -53.66 -34.80
N LEU A 118 -20.44 -54.91 -35.23
CA LEU A 118 -19.51 -55.68 -36.04
C LEU A 118 -20.06 -55.66 -37.48
N GLY A 119 -19.27 -55.19 -38.45
CA GLY A 119 -19.67 -55.30 -39.85
C GLY A 119 -19.75 -56.76 -40.29
N ASP A 120 -20.45 -57.03 -41.40
CA ASP A 120 -20.79 -58.39 -41.88
C ASP A 120 -19.61 -59.37 -42.02
N SER A 121 -18.38 -58.87 -42.13
CA SER A 121 -17.16 -59.67 -42.30
C SER A 121 -16.28 -59.73 -41.05
N TRP A 122 -16.73 -59.17 -39.93
CA TRP A 122 -15.91 -58.96 -38.74
C TRP A 122 -16.44 -59.75 -37.56
N PHE A 123 -15.50 -60.33 -36.81
CA PHE A 123 -15.78 -61.19 -35.68
C PHE A 123 -14.90 -60.79 -34.50
N LEU A 124 -15.51 -60.84 -33.32
CA LEU A 124 -14.82 -60.82 -32.04
C LEU A 124 -14.97 -62.20 -31.43
N HIS A 125 -13.85 -62.84 -31.14
CA HIS A 125 -13.84 -64.13 -30.45
C HIS A 125 -12.80 -64.13 -29.34
N ASP A 126 -13.08 -64.91 -28.30
CA ASP A 126 -12.10 -65.18 -27.26
C ASP A 126 -11.11 -66.28 -27.68
N ASP A 127 -10.26 -66.67 -26.75
CA ASP A 127 -9.28 -67.76 -26.88
C ASP A 127 -9.92 -69.14 -27.05
N LEU A 128 -11.21 -69.29 -26.70
CA LEU A 128 -11.99 -70.51 -26.91
C LEU A 128 -12.75 -70.50 -28.24
N GLY A 129 -12.68 -69.40 -29.01
CA GLY A 129 -13.39 -69.23 -30.26
C GLY A 129 -14.86 -68.84 -30.11
N GLU A 130 -15.30 -68.51 -28.89
CA GLU A 130 -16.69 -68.12 -28.61
C GLU A 130 -16.95 -66.67 -29.03
N VAL A 131 -18.16 -66.40 -29.54
CA VAL A 131 -18.55 -65.06 -29.98
C VAL A 131 -18.75 -64.15 -28.77
N VAL A 132 -18.04 -63.03 -28.77
CA VAL A 132 -18.13 -62.01 -27.72
C VAL A 132 -19.46 -61.26 -27.79
N GLN A 133 -19.91 -60.74 -26.65
CA GLN A 133 -21.10 -59.90 -26.57
C GLN A 133 -21.04 -58.74 -27.59
N ARG A 134 -22.03 -58.68 -28.50
CA ARG A 134 -22.14 -57.68 -29.58
C ARG A 134 -22.84 -56.39 -29.14
N GLU A 135 -23.21 -56.29 -27.87
CA GLU A 135 -23.98 -55.18 -27.33
C GLU A 135 -23.34 -54.69 -26.04
N ILE A 136 -23.15 -53.37 -25.93
CA ILE A 136 -22.69 -52.77 -24.67
C ILE A 136 -23.81 -52.93 -23.65
N PRO A 137 -23.59 -53.62 -22.51
CA PRO A 137 -24.63 -53.78 -21.51
C PRO A 137 -25.07 -52.42 -20.94
N VAL A 138 -26.36 -52.26 -20.64
CA VAL A 138 -26.92 -51.00 -20.09
C VAL A 138 -26.24 -50.59 -18.78
N HIS A 139 -25.79 -51.57 -17.98
CA HIS A 139 -25.12 -51.34 -16.70
C HIS A 139 -23.62 -51.02 -16.81
N VAL A 140 -23.03 -51.13 -18.02
CA VAL A 140 -21.64 -50.77 -18.32
C VAL A 140 -21.49 -49.24 -18.52
N LEU A 141 -22.60 -48.48 -18.56
CA LEU A 141 -22.62 -47.02 -18.45
C LEU A 141 -22.27 -46.50 -17.03
N LYS A 142 -21.34 -47.14 -16.32
CA LYS A 142 -20.95 -46.74 -14.97
C LYS A 142 -19.52 -46.21 -14.96
N SER A 143 -19.36 -44.96 -15.37
CA SER A 143 -18.35 -44.12 -14.75
C SER A 143 -18.70 -42.64 -14.89
N ASP A 144 -18.34 -41.92 -13.84
CA ASP A 144 -18.29 -40.48 -13.60
C ASP A 144 -17.59 -39.62 -14.69
N HIS A 145 -17.13 -40.19 -15.81
CA HIS A 145 -16.28 -39.49 -16.79
C HIS A 145 -16.59 -39.78 -18.27
N SER A 146 -17.73 -40.40 -18.59
CA SER A 146 -18.10 -40.73 -19.99
C SER A 146 -18.64 -39.54 -20.79
N GLN A 147 -19.10 -38.47 -20.14
CA GLN A 147 -19.54 -37.26 -20.82
C GLN A 147 -18.33 -36.37 -21.10
N ALA A 148 -17.74 -36.52 -22.29
CA ALA A 148 -17.01 -35.42 -22.88
C ALA A 148 -18.00 -34.51 -23.58
N SER A 149 -17.81 -33.19 -23.53
CA SER A 149 -18.55 -32.31 -24.43
C SER A 149 -17.69 -31.96 -25.63
N ILE A 150 -18.33 -31.99 -26.79
CA ILE A 150 -17.84 -31.30 -27.97
C ILE A 150 -18.16 -29.84 -27.73
N ASP A 151 -17.11 -29.07 -27.56
CA ASP A 151 -17.22 -27.63 -27.51
C ASP A 151 -16.62 -27.06 -28.80
N LEU A 152 -17.51 -26.85 -29.78
CA LEU A 152 -17.20 -26.14 -31.02
C LEU A 152 -17.58 -24.66 -30.92
N LEU A 153 -18.20 -24.26 -29.82
CA LEU A 153 -18.60 -22.89 -29.61
C LEU A 153 -17.41 -22.12 -29.04
N THR A 154 -17.31 -20.88 -29.48
CA THR A 154 -16.33 -19.96 -28.92
C THR A 154 -16.96 -19.26 -27.72
N PRO A 155 -16.23 -19.08 -26.61
CA PRO A 155 -16.74 -18.39 -25.44
C PRO A 155 -17.14 -16.96 -25.80
N GLY A 156 -18.09 -16.37 -25.07
CA GLY A 156 -18.61 -15.04 -25.34
C GLY A 156 -19.82 -14.98 -26.28
N MET A 157 -20.32 -16.11 -26.78
CA MET A 157 -21.65 -16.22 -27.39
C MET A 157 -22.64 -16.76 -26.35
N ASP A 158 -23.52 -15.91 -25.81
CA ASP A 158 -24.67 -16.36 -25.01
C ASP A 158 -25.85 -16.66 -25.96
N PRO A 159 -26.22 -17.93 -26.20
CA PRO A 159 -27.34 -18.29 -27.09
C PRO A 159 -28.69 -17.82 -26.53
N LYS A 160 -28.77 -17.42 -25.26
CA LYS A 160 -29.99 -16.89 -24.61
C LYS A 160 -29.94 -15.36 -24.42
N GLN A 161 -28.92 -14.66 -24.93
CA GLN A 161 -28.75 -13.19 -24.95
C GLN A 161 -28.88 -12.46 -23.59
N ARG A 162 -28.70 -13.14 -22.45
CA ARG A 162 -28.96 -12.53 -21.14
C ARG A 162 -27.81 -11.64 -20.65
N VAL A 163 -26.58 -11.88 -21.10
CA VAL A 163 -25.42 -11.02 -20.77
C VAL A 163 -24.45 -10.96 -21.95
N PRO A 164 -24.28 -9.81 -22.62
CA PRO A 164 -23.33 -9.70 -23.72
C PRO A 164 -21.89 -9.82 -23.23
N PHE A 165 -21.05 -10.47 -24.03
CA PHE A 165 -19.60 -10.33 -23.91
C PHE A 165 -19.25 -8.84 -23.98
N ALA A 166 -18.66 -8.30 -22.92
CA ALA A 166 -18.48 -6.87 -22.75
C ALA A 166 -17.13 -6.57 -22.12
N LEU A 167 -16.46 -5.60 -22.71
CA LEU A 167 -15.27 -4.94 -22.18
C LEU A 167 -15.68 -3.51 -21.82
N ARG A 168 -15.29 -3.08 -20.62
CA ARG A 168 -15.39 -1.69 -20.16
C ARG A 168 -14.06 -1.24 -19.59
N ILE A 169 -13.54 -0.13 -20.09
CA ILE A 169 -12.25 0.42 -19.67
C ILE A 169 -12.46 1.83 -19.16
N LYS A 170 -11.91 2.09 -17.98
CA LYS A 170 -11.85 3.44 -17.41
C LYS A 170 -10.42 3.72 -16.95
N PRO A 171 -9.95 4.98 -17.02
CA PRO A 171 -8.71 5.35 -16.36
C PRO A 171 -8.74 4.90 -14.90
N SER A 172 -7.61 4.36 -14.41
CA SER A 172 -7.44 4.24 -12.97
C SER A 172 -7.35 5.64 -12.36
N VAL A 173 -7.43 5.71 -11.04
CA VAL A 173 -7.27 6.93 -10.22
C VAL A 173 -6.22 7.88 -10.84
N PRO A 174 -6.40 9.21 -10.81
CA PRO A 174 -5.55 10.19 -11.52
C PRO A 174 -4.03 10.17 -11.26
N GLN A 175 -3.52 9.27 -10.41
CA GLN A 175 -2.11 9.17 -10.02
C GLN A 175 -1.29 8.16 -10.85
N ASP A 176 -1.91 7.20 -11.56
CA ASP A 176 -1.18 6.25 -12.43
C ASP A 176 -1.67 6.33 -13.88
N ILE A 177 -0.93 7.10 -14.69
CA ILE A 177 -1.23 7.33 -16.11
C ILE A 177 -0.96 6.11 -17.01
N ARG A 178 -0.42 5.02 -16.46
CA ARG A 178 -0.14 3.76 -17.15
C ARG A 178 -1.06 2.63 -16.68
N ALA A 179 -2.13 2.94 -15.97
CA ALA A 179 -3.04 1.94 -15.45
C ALA A 179 -4.51 2.24 -15.80
N TRP A 180 -5.28 1.19 -16.09
CA TRP A 180 -6.70 1.28 -16.42
C TRP A 180 -7.48 0.23 -15.66
N ARG A 181 -8.62 0.64 -15.08
CA ARG A 181 -9.61 -0.28 -14.55
C ARG A 181 -10.36 -0.91 -15.70
N VAL A 182 -10.29 -2.23 -15.77
CA VAL A 182 -10.97 -3.04 -16.78
C VAL A 182 -12.06 -3.86 -16.11
N ARG A 183 -13.25 -3.84 -16.69
CA ARG A 183 -14.30 -4.81 -16.40
C ARG A 183 -14.53 -5.65 -17.64
N LEU A 184 -14.38 -6.96 -17.50
CA LEU A 184 -14.60 -7.93 -18.56
C LEU A 184 -15.70 -8.89 -18.11
N SER A 185 -16.73 -9.06 -18.93
CA SER A 185 -17.77 -10.05 -18.69
C SER A 185 -18.02 -10.90 -19.92
N GLY A 186 -18.35 -12.17 -19.71
CA GLY A 186 -18.72 -13.09 -20.79
C GLY A 186 -19.36 -14.35 -20.25
N TRP A 187 -19.83 -15.19 -21.18
CA TRP A 187 -20.51 -16.43 -20.86
C TRP A 187 -20.03 -17.56 -21.79
N ASP A 188 -20.05 -18.77 -21.27
CA ASP A 188 -19.77 -20.01 -21.97
C ASP A 188 -20.51 -21.16 -21.27
N ASP A 189 -21.08 -22.13 -21.97
CA ASP A 189 -21.77 -23.27 -21.35
C ASP A 189 -20.82 -24.34 -20.82
N HIS A 190 -19.59 -24.39 -21.34
CA HIS A 190 -18.56 -25.36 -20.97
C HIS A 190 -17.49 -24.80 -20.03
N GLY A 191 -17.53 -23.49 -19.80
CA GLY A 191 -16.80 -22.80 -18.74
C GLY A 191 -15.57 -22.04 -19.26
N ILE A 192 -15.47 -20.78 -18.87
CA ILE A 192 -14.33 -19.92 -19.16
C ILE A 192 -13.23 -20.20 -18.14
N VAL A 193 -12.01 -20.48 -18.61
CA VAL A 193 -10.84 -20.82 -17.77
C VAL A 193 -9.71 -19.78 -17.85
N ALA A 194 -9.73 -18.91 -18.85
CA ALA A 194 -8.76 -17.82 -18.94
C ALA A 194 -9.30 -16.63 -19.75
N TYR A 195 -8.68 -15.47 -19.56
CA TYR A 195 -8.86 -14.31 -20.42
C TYR A 195 -7.52 -13.64 -20.72
N ALA A 196 -7.46 -12.94 -21.85
CA ALA A 196 -6.30 -12.15 -22.25
C ALA A 196 -6.71 -10.69 -22.47
N LEU A 197 -5.84 -9.75 -22.12
CA LEU A 197 -5.96 -8.33 -22.40
C LEU A 197 -4.71 -7.88 -23.16
N SER A 198 -4.86 -7.36 -24.37
CA SER A 198 -3.72 -6.96 -25.20
C SER A 198 -3.97 -5.65 -25.94
N PRO A 199 -2.95 -4.78 -26.10
CA PRO A 199 -3.02 -3.64 -27.01
C PRO A 199 -2.79 -4.06 -28.47
N HIS A 200 -2.37 -5.31 -28.71
CA HIS A 200 -2.22 -5.87 -30.05
C HIS A 200 -3.57 -6.43 -30.53
N PRO A 201 -3.92 -6.23 -31.81
CA PRO A 201 -5.21 -6.67 -32.34
C PRO A 201 -5.29 -8.19 -32.58
N GLU A 202 -4.17 -8.91 -32.49
CA GLU A 202 -4.06 -10.37 -32.58
C GLU A 202 -4.14 -11.04 -31.19
N PRO A 203 -4.79 -12.22 -31.08
CA PRO A 203 -4.81 -12.98 -29.83
C PRO A 203 -3.41 -13.47 -29.46
N PRO A 204 -3.06 -13.52 -28.15
CA PRO A 204 -1.83 -14.17 -27.71
C PRO A 204 -1.83 -15.65 -28.06
N GLU A 205 -0.64 -16.22 -28.26
CA GLU A 205 -0.48 -17.67 -28.42
C GLU A 205 -1.11 -18.43 -27.24
N LEU A 206 -1.66 -19.63 -27.48
CA LEU A 206 -2.36 -20.41 -26.46
C LEU A 206 -1.46 -20.79 -25.25
N GLY A 207 -0.14 -20.83 -25.43
CA GLY A 207 0.83 -21.08 -24.35
C GLY A 207 1.36 -19.81 -23.68
N SER A 208 0.97 -18.61 -24.13
CA SER A 208 1.53 -17.35 -23.65
C SER A 208 1.21 -17.09 -22.18
N PRO A 209 2.15 -16.52 -21.39
CA PRO A 209 1.87 -16.02 -20.05
C PRO A 209 0.87 -14.85 -20.01
N ASP A 210 0.52 -14.26 -21.16
CA ASP A 210 -0.48 -13.19 -21.26
C ASP A 210 -1.91 -13.67 -20.91
N TRP A 211 -2.13 -14.98 -20.89
CA TRP A 211 -3.38 -15.58 -20.44
C TRP A 211 -3.50 -15.55 -18.92
N ILE A 212 -4.44 -14.75 -18.43
CA ILE A 212 -4.81 -14.70 -17.01
C ILE A 212 -5.80 -15.84 -16.75
N LYS A 213 -5.33 -16.84 -16.00
CA LYS A 213 -6.15 -17.99 -15.60
C LYS A 213 -7.20 -17.60 -14.57
N VAL A 214 -8.39 -18.18 -14.69
CA VAL A 214 -9.50 -18.06 -13.76
C VAL A 214 -10.05 -19.45 -13.44
N GLU A 215 -10.69 -19.61 -12.29
CA GLU A 215 -11.40 -20.86 -12.02
C GLU A 215 -12.56 -21.00 -13.00
N ALA A 216 -12.69 -22.21 -13.57
CA ALA A 216 -13.68 -22.56 -14.57
C ALA A 216 -15.09 -22.12 -14.14
N ARG A 217 -15.75 -21.33 -14.98
CA ARG A 217 -17.10 -20.82 -14.71
C ARG A 217 -17.85 -20.48 -15.98
N ASN A 218 -19.14 -20.75 -15.99
CA ASN A 218 -19.98 -20.46 -17.14
C ASN A 218 -20.23 -18.95 -17.33
N ARG A 219 -20.04 -18.14 -16.29
CA ARG A 219 -20.18 -16.69 -16.37
C ARG A 219 -18.98 -15.99 -15.75
N LEU A 220 -18.30 -15.19 -16.55
CA LEU A 220 -17.20 -14.34 -16.13
C LEU A 220 -17.71 -12.92 -15.90
N ASP A 221 -17.33 -12.32 -14.77
CA ASP A 221 -17.38 -10.87 -14.51
C ASP A 221 -16.16 -10.51 -13.66
N VAL A 222 -15.11 -10.08 -14.33
CA VAL A 222 -13.82 -9.76 -13.71
C VAL A 222 -13.64 -8.25 -13.70
N ARG A 223 -13.18 -7.74 -12.56
CA ARG A 223 -12.66 -6.38 -12.41
C ARG A 223 -11.17 -6.49 -12.17
N THR A 224 -10.37 -5.94 -13.06
CA THR A 224 -8.91 -6.01 -13.00
C THR A 224 -8.28 -4.68 -13.39
N MET A 225 -6.96 -4.62 -13.27
CA MET A 225 -6.14 -3.51 -13.69
C MET A 225 -5.30 -3.93 -14.88
N TYR A 226 -5.37 -3.19 -15.98
CA TYR A 226 -4.41 -3.31 -17.08
C TYR A 226 -3.30 -2.28 -16.86
N GLN A 227 -2.05 -2.74 -16.86
CA GLN A 227 -0.87 -1.89 -16.71
C GLN A 227 -0.11 -1.85 -18.04
N LEU A 228 0.07 -0.66 -18.63
CA LEU A 228 0.90 -0.50 -19.83
C LEU A 228 2.38 -0.69 -19.45
N PRO A 229 3.11 -1.62 -20.10
CA PRO A 229 4.52 -1.86 -19.83
C PRO A 229 5.37 -0.57 -19.88
N ARG A 230 6.34 -0.44 -18.97
CA ARG A 230 7.17 0.78 -18.87
C ARG A 230 7.98 1.08 -20.13
N ASN A 231 8.33 0.03 -20.88
CA ASN A 231 9.07 0.11 -22.15
C ASN A 231 8.20 0.53 -23.34
N GLN A 232 6.88 0.66 -23.19
CA GLN A 232 5.99 1.12 -24.24
C GLN A 232 5.67 2.62 -24.08
N PRO A 233 5.61 3.39 -25.19
CA PRO A 233 5.15 4.78 -25.15
C PRO A 233 3.67 4.82 -24.76
N ILE A 234 3.28 5.83 -23.97
CA ILE A 234 1.87 6.02 -23.59
C ILE A 234 1.12 6.51 -24.85
N PRO A 235 0.13 5.75 -25.36
CA PRO A 235 -0.58 6.16 -26.56
C PRO A 235 -1.53 7.33 -26.25
N THR A 236 -1.90 8.13 -27.25
CA THR A 236 -2.98 9.14 -27.11
C THR A 236 -4.37 8.51 -27.10
N MET A 237 -4.47 7.29 -27.63
CA MET A 237 -5.65 6.45 -27.59
C MET A 237 -5.21 5.02 -27.36
N LEU A 238 -5.57 4.45 -26.22
CA LEU A 238 -5.35 3.04 -25.95
C LEU A 238 -6.52 2.26 -26.55
N ALA A 239 -6.24 1.44 -27.55
CA ALA A 239 -7.13 0.35 -27.96
C ALA A 239 -6.73 -0.89 -27.17
N LEU A 240 -7.63 -1.42 -26.37
CA LEU A 240 -7.42 -2.67 -25.65
C LEU A 240 -8.38 -3.71 -26.21
N HIS A 241 -7.83 -4.89 -26.45
CA HIS A 241 -8.51 -6.04 -27.01
C HIS A 241 -8.61 -7.11 -25.93
N ALA A 242 -9.70 -7.86 -25.92
CA ALA A 242 -9.89 -8.96 -24.99
C ALA A 242 -10.40 -10.22 -25.70
N TRP A 243 -9.94 -11.36 -25.19
CA TRP A 243 -10.36 -12.69 -25.57
C TRP A 243 -10.65 -13.52 -24.33
N LEU A 244 -11.63 -14.40 -24.44
CA LEU A 244 -11.90 -15.46 -23.48
C LEU A 244 -11.43 -16.78 -24.04
N ARG A 245 -11.08 -17.68 -23.13
CA ARG A 245 -10.71 -19.04 -23.45
C ARG A 245 -11.42 -20.01 -22.52
N ASP A 246 -12.01 -21.05 -23.07
CA ASP A 246 -12.64 -22.15 -22.34
C ASP A 246 -11.66 -23.31 -22.06
N GLU A 247 -12.15 -24.38 -21.44
CA GLU A 247 -11.36 -25.56 -21.07
C GLU A 247 -10.94 -26.39 -22.28
N ALA A 248 -11.79 -26.47 -23.33
CA ALA A 248 -11.38 -27.08 -24.60
C ALA A 248 -10.23 -26.25 -25.20
N GLY A 249 -10.28 -24.95 -24.99
CA GLY A 249 -9.40 -23.83 -25.31
C GLY A 249 -9.82 -23.05 -26.54
N ASN A 250 -11.11 -23.10 -26.93
CA ASN A 250 -11.63 -22.23 -27.98
C ASN A 250 -11.49 -20.77 -27.55
N LEU A 251 -11.38 -19.88 -28.53
CA LEU A 251 -11.18 -18.45 -28.28
C LEU A 251 -12.42 -17.68 -28.68
N SER A 252 -12.85 -16.76 -27.82
CA SER A 252 -13.92 -15.83 -28.16
C SER A 252 -13.58 -15.01 -29.40
N ALA A 253 -14.60 -14.46 -30.05
CA ALA A 253 -14.39 -13.31 -30.92
C ALA A 253 -13.67 -12.19 -30.14
N ARG A 254 -12.85 -11.40 -30.83
CA ARG A 254 -12.17 -10.25 -30.22
C ARG A 254 -13.19 -9.18 -29.87
N ILE A 255 -13.28 -8.79 -28.60
CA ILE A 255 -13.89 -7.51 -28.24
C ILE A 255 -12.82 -6.46 -28.11
N SER A 256 -13.17 -5.22 -28.41
CA SER A 256 -12.22 -4.11 -28.40
C SER A 256 -12.90 -2.89 -27.84
N GLU A 257 -12.18 -2.14 -27.02
CA GLU A 257 -12.62 -0.86 -26.54
C GLU A 257 -11.48 0.13 -26.64
N ARG A 258 -11.83 1.37 -26.92
CA ARG A 258 -10.86 2.45 -27.08
C ARG A 258 -11.13 3.49 -26.01
N VAL A 259 -10.09 3.82 -25.27
CA VAL A 259 -10.11 4.94 -24.35
C VAL A 259 -9.16 6.00 -24.88
N ARG A 260 -9.68 7.22 -25.06
CA ARG A 260 -8.80 8.37 -25.32
C ARG A 260 -8.08 8.70 -24.03
N LEU A 261 -6.77 8.78 -24.13
CA LEU A 261 -5.94 9.38 -23.11
C LEU A 261 -5.99 10.87 -23.39
N ASP A 262 -6.95 11.52 -22.74
CA ASP A 262 -7.11 12.96 -22.85
C ASP A 262 -6.06 13.64 -21.97
N PHE A 263 -4.88 13.88 -22.55
CA PHE A 263 -3.86 14.73 -21.94
C PHE A 263 -4.31 16.20 -21.81
N ARG A 264 -5.48 16.59 -22.35
CA ARG A 264 -6.06 17.94 -22.22
C ARG A 264 -7.02 18.07 -21.06
N LYS A 265 -7.26 17.00 -20.32
CA LYS A 265 -7.61 17.13 -18.91
C LYS A 265 -6.38 16.72 -18.12
N PRO A 266 -5.50 17.67 -17.73
CA PRO A 266 -4.58 17.39 -16.65
C PRO A 266 -5.40 16.72 -15.53
N ALA A 267 -4.89 15.67 -14.87
CA ALA A 267 -5.22 15.52 -13.44
C ALA A 267 -5.16 16.94 -12.89
N PRO A 268 -6.22 17.47 -12.23
CA PRO A 268 -6.30 18.90 -11.92
C PRO A 268 -4.89 19.30 -11.52
N GLN A 269 -4.22 20.11 -12.38
CA GLN A 269 -2.89 20.55 -12.02
C GLN A 269 -3.12 21.07 -10.64
N ASP A 270 -2.43 20.50 -9.66
CA ASP A 270 -2.53 21.09 -8.36
C ASP A 270 -2.09 22.53 -8.61
N MET A 271 -3.04 23.45 -8.50
CA MET A 271 -2.80 24.89 -8.68
C MET A 271 -2.70 25.52 -7.30
N ASP A 272 -3.15 24.78 -6.29
CA ASP A 272 -3.10 25.13 -4.90
C ASP A 272 -1.77 24.59 -4.38
N GLY A 273 -0.93 25.48 -3.86
CA GLY A 273 0.25 25.02 -3.12
C GLY A 273 -0.14 24.51 -1.73
N PRO A 274 0.80 23.89 -1.01
CA PRO A 274 0.52 23.35 0.32
C PRO A 274 -0.06 24.39 1.29
N GLN A 275 -1.09 24.01 2.04
CA GLN A 275 -1.63 24.85 3.10
C GLN A 275 -0.90 24.56 4.39
N GLY A 276 -0.14 25.53 4.89
CA GLY A 276 0.64 25.35 6.10
C GLY A 276 0.54 26.49 7.10
N PHE A 277 0.98 26.21 8.32
CA PHE A 277 1.16 27.19 9.36
C PHE A 277 2.44 26.89 10.14
N VAL A 278 3.02 27.95 10.69
CA VAL A 278 4.25 27.89 11.46
C VAL A 278 4.01 28.52 12.81
N GLN A 279 4.57 27.92 13.86
CA GLN A 279 4.49 28.44 15.22
C GLN A 279 5.81 28.25 15.96
N LEU A 280 6.05 29.10 16.95
CA LEU A 280 7.19 28.97 17.86
C LEU A 280 6.97 27.80 18.80
N ALA A 281 7.96 26.90 18.90
CA ALA A 281 7.88 25.78 19.82
C ALA A 281 7.80 26.25 21.30
N SER A 282 8.38 27.41 21.60
CA SER A 282 8.31 28.06 22.93
C SER A 282 6.98 28.77 23.19
N GLY A 283 6.18 29.06 22.16
CA GLY A 283 5.00 29.93 22.22
C GLY A 283 5.30 31.41 22.51
N LYS A 284 6.58 31.82 22.50
CA LYS A 284 7.00 33.20 22.84
C LYS A 284 7.69 33.86 21.67
N GLU A 285 7.17 35.00 21.20
CA GLU A 285 7.69 35.81 20.08
C GLU A 285 9.07 36.43 20.35
N ARG A 286 9.57 36.42 21.59
CA ARG A 286 10.84 37.05 21.95
C ARG A 286 11.83 36.01 22.46
N VAL A 287 13.03 36.02 21.89
CA VAL A 287 14.01 34.92 21.99
C VAL A 287 15.40 35.48 22.33
N SER A 288 16.07 34.87 23.31
CA SER A 288 17.43 35.24 23.77
C SER A 288 18.52 34.23 23.38
N GLY A 289 18.16 33.17 22.64
CA GLY A 289 19.07 32.12 22.19
C GLY A 289 19.80 32.42 20.87
N ASP A 290 20.76 31.57 20.53
CA ASP A 290 21.45 31.54 19.23
C ASP A 290 20.55 30.99 18.10
N LYS A 291 19.53 30.21 18.47
CA LYS A 291 18.56 29.58 17.57
C LYS A 291 17.14 29.73 18.09
N VAL A 292 16.18 29.67 17.18
CA VAL A 292 14.76 29.53 17.49
C VAL A 292 14.24 28.18 16.96
N LEU A 293 13.35 27.55 17.71
CA LEU A 293 12.70 26.31 17.30
C LEU A 293 11.32 26.60 16.72
N LEU A 294 11.11 26.18 15.47
CA LEU A 294 9.86 26.33 14.73
C LEU A 294 9.18 24.97 14.58
N ILE A 295 7.87 24.94 14.80
CA ILE A 295 7.03 23.80 14.42
C ILE A 295 6.41 24.14 13.07
N LEU A 296 6.83 23.41 12.04
CA LEU A 296 6.29 23.48 10.70
C LEU A 296 5.13 22.51 10.57
N ASN A 297 3.99 22.95 10.04
CA ASN A 297 2.89 22.08 9.66
C ASN A 297 2.43 22.46 8.25
N ALA A 298 2.23 21.49 7.38
CA ALA A 298 1.65 21.71 6.06
C ALA A 298 0.82 20.49 5.63
N GLU A 299 -0.30 20.75 4.96
CA GLU A 299 -1.15 19.74 4.37
C GLU A 299 -1.31 20.00 2.88
N ASP A 300 -1.16 18.94 2.10
CA ASP A 300 -1.31 18.96 0.66
C ASP A 300 -1.76 17.57 0.17
N PRO A 301 -2.92 17.43 -0.48
CA PRO A 301 -3.40 16.13 -0.95
C PRO A 301 -2.45 15.41 -1.94
N GLN A 302 -1.59 16.14 -2.66
CA GLN A 302 -0.58 15.60 -3.58
C GLN A 302 0.81 15.46 -2.93
N GLY A 303 0.93 15.82 -1.65
CA GLY A 303 2.11 15.63 -0.83
C GLY A 303 3.06 16.82 -0.82
N VAL A 304 3.44 17.23 0.38
CA VAL A 304 4.46 18.25 0.61
C VAL A 304 5.84 17.64 0.33
N SER A 305 6.56 18.20 -0.62
CA SER A 305 7.86 17.71 -1.12
C SER A 305 9.06 18.54 -0.64
N GLY A 306 8.84 19.70 -0.03
CA GLY A 306 9.93 20.48 0.55
C GLY A 306 9.49 21.71 1.33
N TYR A 307 10.42 22.30 2.06
CA TYR A 307 10.23 23.58 2.76
C TYR A 307 11.46 24.49 2.64
N TYR A 308 11.24 25.80 2.78
CA TYR A 308 12.29 26.81 2.81
C TYR A 308 11.96 27.87 3.86
N ILE A 309 12.99 28.34 4.59
CA ILE A 309 12.86 29.35 5.63
C ILE A 309 13.89 30.44 5.35
N SER A 310 13.46 31.71 5.32
CA SER A 310 14.34 32.85 5.08
C SER A 310 13.80 34.13 5.73
N GLU A 311 14.69 35.09 5.97
CA GLU A 311 14.31 36.47 6.35
C GLU A 311 13.92 37.32 5.14
N SER A 312 14.29 36.88 3.93
CA SER A 312 13.81 37.49 2.69
C SER A 312 12.36 37.09 2.46
N ARG A 313 11.55 38.02 1.93
CA ARG A 313 10.19 37.75 1.43
C ARG A 313 10.15 37.24 -0.02
N VAL A 314 11.32 37.16 -0.66
CA VAL A 314 11.44 36.72 -2.05
C VAL A 314 11.12 35.23 -2.11
N ARG A 315 10.28 34.84 -3.07
CA ARG A 315 9.95 33.43 -3.31
C ARG A 315 11.25 32.68 -3.63
N PRO A 316 11.56 31.58 -2.92
CA PRO A 316 12.74 30.77 -3.19
C PRO A 316 12.69 30.09 -4.56
N GLU A 317 13.86 29.90 -5.15
CA GLU A 317 14.03 29.08 -6.34
C GLU A 317 13.88 27.58 -6.02
N PRO A 318 13.50 26.73 -6.99
CA PRO A 318 13.21 25.31 -6.74
C PRO A 318 14.34 24.52 -6.08
N TYR A 319 15.60 24.91 -6.28
CA TYR A 319 16.79 24.25 -5.72
C TYR A 319 17.12 24.69 -4.29
N GLU A 320 16.50 25.75 -3.78
CA GLU A 320 16.75 26.25 -2.42
C GLU A 320 15.94 25.49 -1.36
N PHE A 321 14.86 24.83 -1.77
CA PHE A 321 14.03 24.04 -0.87
C PHE A 321 14.81 22.88 -0.27
N LYS A 322 14.67 22.72 1.05
CA LYS A 322 15.02 21.47 1.72
C LYS A 322 13.99 20.43 1.33
N LEU A 323 14.44 19.35 0.69
CA LEU A 323 13.57 18.30 0.19
C LEU A 323 13.07 17.40 1.32
N ILE A 324 11.79 17.04 1.23
CA ILE A 324 11.12 16.03 2.05
C ILE A 324 10.96 14.79 1.16
N ASN A 325 11.55 13.67 1.56
CA ASN A 325 11.51 12.43 0.81
C ASN A 325 11.29 11.23 1.75
N PRO A 326 10.19 10.48 1.61
CA PRO A 326 9.12 10.66 0.62
C PRO A 326 8.25 11.90 0.88
N PRO A 327 7.58 12.49 -0.12
CA PRO A 327 6.60 13.56 0.09
C PRO A 327 5.45 13.11 1.00
N GLU A 328 4.98 13.99 1.88
CA GLU A 328 4.00 13.67 2.92
C GLU A 328 2.70 14.48 2.72
N PRO A 329 1.50 13.85 2.69
CA PRO A 329 0.24 14.59 2.61
C PRO A 329 -0.05 15.47 3.83
N LYS A 330 0.54 15.13 4.97
CA LYS A 330 0.49 15.89 6.22
C LYS A 330 1.89 15.93 6.82
N PHE A 331 2.58 17.03 6.58
CA PHE A 331 3.94 17.25 7.04
C PHE A 331 3.95 17.95 8.40
N LYS A 332 4.76 17.45 9.33
CA LYS A 332 5.02 18.11 10.61
C LYS A 332 6.48 17.92 11.04
N GLN A 333 7.20 19.01 11.26
CA GLN A 333 8.60 18.94 11.68
C GLN A 333 8.98 20.06 12.66
N LEU A 334 9.84 19.73 13.64
CA LEU A 334 10.52 20.70 14.48
C LEU A 334 11.85 21.10 13.83
N VAL A 335 12.04 22.39 13.54
CA VAL A 335 13.22 22.91 12.84
C VAL A 335 13.91 23.99 13.67
N ALA A 336 15.23 23.87 13.84
CA ALA A 336 16.05 24.90 14.47
C ALA A 336 16.56 25.91 13.42
N VAL A 337 16.22 27.19 13.61
CA VAL A 337 16.64 28.30 12.75
C VAL A 337 17.70 29.13 13.48
N PRO A 338 18.92 29.28 12.94
CA PRO A 338 19.93 30.15 13.53
C PRO A 338 19.53 31.61 13.38
N LEU A 339 19.73 32.38 14.45
CA LEU A 339 19.36 33.79 14.51
C LEU A 339 20.54 34.72 14.29
N GLY A 340 21.73 34.27 13.88
CA GLY A 340 22.91 35.14 13.70
C GLY A 340 23.21 36.02 14.93
N ASP A 341 23.77 37.23 14.77
CA ASP A 341 24.15 38.13 15.88
C ASP A 341 23.40 39.48 15.92
N VAL A 342 22.47 39.72 14.99
CA VAL A 342 21.75 41.00 14.89
C VAL A 342 20.58 41.06 15.88
N GLU A 343 20.55 42.11 16.69
CA GLU A 343 19.48 42.40 17.65
C GLU A 343 18.21 42.94 16.98
N GLY A 344 17.08 42.83 17.69
CA GLY A 344 15.84 43.51 17.33
C GLY A 344 14.84 42.65 16.55
N PRO A 345 13.83 43.29 15.92
CA PRO A 345 12.74 42.57 15.27
C PRO A 345 13.25 41.84 14.03
N ARG A 346 12.82 40.59 13.89
CA ARG A 346 13.09 39.74 12.73
C ARG A 346 11.80 39.13 12.22
N THR A 347 11.80 38.89 10.92
CA THR A 347 10.64 38.44 10.18
C THR A 347 11.07 37.19 9.43
N LEU A 348 10.55 36.04 9.83
CA LEU A 348 10.82 34.77 9.16
C LEU A 348 9.65 34.43 8.23
N HIS A 349 10.00 34.16 6.97
CA HIS A 349 9.11 33.68 5.95
C HIS A 349 9.35 32.19 5.72
N VAL A 350 8.27 31.43 5.59
CA VAL A 350 8.33 29.99 5.35
C VAL A 350 7.50 29.63 4.13
N TRP A 351 8.10 28.85 3.23
CA TRP A 351 7.45 28.30 2.05
C TRP A 351 7.40 26.79 2.14
N PHE A 352 6.29 26.23 1.67
CA PHE A 352 6.16 24.80 1.41
C PHE A 352 5.97 24.59 -0.08
N ARG A 353 6.51 23.48 -0.57
CA ARG A 353 6.43 23.05 -1.97
C ARG A 353 5.78 21.68 -2.05
N ASP A 354 4.93 21.46 -3.03
CA ASP A 354 4.31 20.14 -3.32
C ASP A 354 5.09 19.35 -4.40
N THR A 355 4.57 18.19 -4.78
CA THR A 355 5.17 17.35 -5.85
C THR A 355 4.98 17.94 -7.26
N ALA A 356 4.00 18.82 -7.46
CA ALA A 356 3.75 19.53 -8.72
C ALA A 356 4.65 20.77 -8.93
N GLY A 357 5.35 21.20 -7.88
CA GLY A 357 6.23 22.37 -7.87
C GLY A 357 5.56 23.67 -7.41
N ASN A 358 4.31 23.63 -6.94
CA ASN A 358 3.65 24.79 -6.39
C ASN A 358 4.26 25.14 -5.04
N ALA A 359 4.66 26.40 -4.89
CA ALA A 359 5.16 26.93 -3.64
C ALA A 359 4.17 27.93 -3.07
N ALA A 360 3.68 27.64 -1.86
CA ALA A 360 2.82 28.53 -1.10
C ALA A 360 3.59 29.16 0.06
N ALA A 361 3.41 30.47 0.24
CA ALA A 361 3.93 31.18 1.40
C ALA A 361 2.98 30.94 2.58
N THR A 362 3.54 30.60 3.73
CA THR A 362 2.81 30.52 4.99
C THR A 362 3.00 31.80 5.79
N PRO A 363 2.10 32.11 6.74
CA PRO A 363 2.13 33.36 7.48
C PRO A 363 3.50 33.66 8.09
N VAL A 364 3.80 34.95 8.09
CA VAL A 364 5.03 35.55 8.59
C VAL A 364 5.14 35.33 10.09
N LEU A 365 6.29 34.86 10.56
CA LEU A 365 6.58 34.80 11.98
C LEU A 365 7.44 35.99 12.37
N GLN A 366 6.89 36.87 13.21
CA GLN A 366 7.63 37.95 13.80
C GLN A 366 8.24 37.47 15.12
N ILE A 367 9.55 37.65 15.24
CA ILE A 367 10.25 37.43 16.48
C ILE A 367 11.06 38.67 16.84
N ILE A 368 11.41 38.81 18.11
CA ILE A 368 12.35 39.84 18.54
C ILE A 368 13.51 39.15 19.23
N VAL A 369 14.71 39.33 18.65
CA VAL A 369 15.95 38.86 19.24
C VAL A 369 16.39 39.90 20.26
N ASP A 370 16.61 39.44 21.48
CA ASP A 370 17.17 40.26 22.56
C ASP A 370 18.23 39.48 23.32
N ARG A 371 19.48 39.91 23.21
CA ARG A 371 20.62 39.31 23.91
C ARG A 371 21.33 40.31 24.82
N ARG A 372 20.77 41.51 24.99
CA ARG A 372 21.37 42.54 25.85
C ARG A 372 20.83 42.36 27.25
N PRO A 373 21.64 41.94 28.22
CA PRO A 373 21.19 41.91 29.60
C PRO A 373 20.94 43.34 30.11
N PRO A 374 20.08 43.50 31.13
CA PRO A 374 19.81 44.80 31.73
C PRO A 374 21.06 45.54 32.19
N ILE A 375 21.05 46.87 32.05
CA ILE A 375 22.08 47.73 32.63
C ILE A 375 21.62 48.14 34.03
N GLY A 376 22.24 47.54 35.05
CA GLY A 376 21.91 47.76 36.45
C GLY A 376 22.78 48.81 37.15
N GLY A 377 22.20 49.43 38.18
CA GLY A 377 22.85 50.34 39.12
C GLY A 377 22.21 50.26 40.51
N ALA A 378 22.85 50.88 41.49
CA ALA A 378 22.32 51.01 42.83
C ALA A 378 22.61 52.41 43.36
N GLU A 379 21.63 53.03 44.01
CA GLU A 379 21.81 54.34 44.65
C GLU A 379 22.42 54.24 46.05
N GLY A 380 22.73 53.02 46.48
CA GLY A 380 23.42 52.71 47.72
C GLY A 380 22.61 51.86 48.69
N LEU A 381 23.29 51.42 49.73
CA LEU A 381 22.70 50.75 50.89
C LEU A 381 22.38 51.80 51.96
N VAL A 382 21.09 52.05 52.20
CA VAL A 382 20.62 52.94 53.27
C VAL A 382 20.39 52.11 54.52
N ASN A 383 21.21 52.33 55.55
CA ASN A 383 21.04 51.72 56.86
C ASN A 383 20.35 52.72 57.79
N GLY A 384 19.25 52.31 58.42
CA GLY A 384 18.65 53.10 59.50
C GLY A 384 19.69 53.33 60.59
N GLN A 385 19.64 54.47 61.27
CA GLN A 385 20.62 54.93 62.28
C GLN A 385 20.71 54.05 63.56
N SER A 386 20.29 52.78 63.49
CA SER A 386 20.32 51.82 64.59
C SER A 386 21.74 51.39 64.92
N ARG A 387 22.01 51.26 66.23
CA ARG A 387 23.26 50.75 66.79
C ARG A 387 23.48 49.25 66.49
N PHE A 388 22.44 48.57 66.03
CA PHE A 388 22.45 47.17 65.59
C PHE A 388 22.07 47.14 64.10
N LEU A 389 23.06 46.93 63.24
CA LEU A 389 22.89 46.89 61.78
C LEU A 389 22.32 45.53 61.36
N GLU A 390 21.06 45.24 61.71
CA GLU A 390 20.42 43.97 61.35
C GLU A 390 19.63 44.06 60.04
N LYS A 391 19.18 45.27 59.67
CA LYS A 391 18.38 45.52 58.46
C LYS A 391 18.86 46.77 57.72
N GLY A 392 18.87 46.69 56.40
CA GLY A 392 19.14 47.80 55.48
C GLY A 392 18.11 47.86 54.36
N VAL A 393 18.12 48.96 53.60
CA VAL A 393 17.32 49.14 52.39
C VAL A 393 18.25 49.43 51.22
N ALA A 394 18.19 48.60 50.19
CA ALA A 394 18.89 48.81 48.93
C ALA A 394 17.95 49.48 47.93
N VAL A 395 18.35 50.63 47.38
CA VAL A 395 17.63 51.25 46.26
C VAL A 395 18.30 50.82 44.97
N LEU A 396 17.59 49.99 44.22
CA LEU A 396 18.06 49.39 42.98
C LEU A 396 17.43 50.10 41.79
N VAL A 397 18.23 50.36 40.77
CA VAL A 397 17.79 50.95 39.51
C VAL A 397 18.34 50.13 38.36
N ALA A 398 17.55 49.92 37.32
CA ALA A 398 18.05 49.27 36.11
C ALA A 398 17.31 49.78 34.89
N PHE A 399 17.99 49.73 33.75
CA PHE A 399 17.42 50.06 32.47
C PHE A 399 17.55 48.89 31.51
N ASP A 400 16.47 48.61 30.82
CA ASP A 400 16.42 47.69 29.70
C ASP A 400 15.33 48.18 28.73
N GLU A 401 15.60 48.20 27.42
CA GLU A 401 14.62 48.68 26.44
C GLU A 401 13.37 47.80 26.36
N ASN A 402 13.50 46.53 26.77
CA ASN A 402 12.43 45.55 26.75
C ASN A 402 11.84 45.26 28.13
N GLY A 403 12.46 45.82 29.17
CA GLY A 403 11.95 45.88 30.52
C GLY A 403 12.61 44.88 31.45
N VAL A 404 13.02 45.40 32.61
CA VAL A 404 13.53 44.60 33.71
C VAL A 404 12.32 44.05 34.49
N ASN A 405 12.27 42.73 34.72
CA ASN A 405 11.15 42.10 35.42
C ASN A 405 11.55 41.47 36.75
N GLY A 406 12.81 41.57 37.16
CA GLY A 406 13.21 41.03 38.44
C GLY A 406 14.60 41.45 38.86
N TYR A 407 14.86 41.21 40.14
CA TYR A 407 16.14 41.47 40.77
C TYR A 407 16.49 40.36 41.76
N HIS A 408 17.77 40.20 42.01
CA HIS A 408 18.29 39.36 43.09
C HIS A 408 19.31 40.16 43.90
N LEU A 409 19.23 40.04 45.22
CA LEU A 409 20.20 40.59 46.16
C LEU A 409 20.92 39.46 46.88
N GLY A 410 22.24 39.49 46.86
CA GLY A 410 23.06 38.42 47.42
C GLY A 410 24.45 38.90 47.86
N TRP A 411 25.12 38.05 48.63
CA TRP A 411 26.47 38.30 49.15
C TRP A 411 27.57 37.61 48.32
N SER A 412 27.20 37.13 47.14
CA SER A 412 28.10 36.53 46.16
C SER A 412 28.08 37.35 44.87
N SER A 413 29.22 37.44 44.19
CA SER A 413 29.33 38.02 42.85
C SER A 413 29.07 37.00 41.74
N GLU A 414 28.77 35.75 42.08
CA GLU A 414 28.40 34.72 41.12
C GLU A 414 26.95 34.90 40.65
N VAL A 415 26.70 34.57 39.39
CA VAL A 415 25.37 34.72 38.78
C VAL A 415 24.39 33.76 39.48
N PRO A 416 23.30 34.28 40.10
CA PRO A 416 22.35 33.45 40.82
C PRO A 416 21.46 32.65 39.85
N PRO A 417 21.01 31.43 40.23
CA PRO A 417 19.99 30.70 39.50
C PRO A 417 18.69 31.51 39.32
N LEU A 418 18.01 31.35 38.19
CA LEU A 418 16.79 32.10 37.86
C LEU A 418 15.68 32.01 38.92
N ALA A 419 15.61 30.92 39.67
CA ALA A 419 14.64 30.70 40.75
C ALA A 419 14.84 31.62 41.96
N GLN A 420 16.02 32.26 42.09
CA GLN A 420 16.34 33.13 43.23
C GLN A 420 16.00 34.61 42.99
N PHE A 421 15.50 34.96 41.81
CA PHE A 421 15.10 36.33 41.51
C PHE A 421 13.70 36.64 42.04
N THR A 422 13.55 37.80 42.68
CA THR A 422 12.26 38.39 43.01
C THR A 422 11.67 39.05 41.77
N LEU A 423 10.42 38.69 41.43
CA LEU A 423 9.78 39.14 40.20
C LEU A 423 8.92 40.37 40.44
N SER A 424 8.76 41.15 39.39
CA SER A 424 7.97 42.37 39.36
C SER A 424 7.34 42.55 37.98
N ALA A 425 6.37 43.45 37.88
CA ALA A 425 5.88 43.89 36.59
C ALA A 425 7.04 44.48 35.76
N PRO A 426 7.15 44.17 34.46
CA PRO A 426 8.22 44.67 33.62
C PRO A 426 8.25 46.20 33.56
N ALA A 427 9.43 46.79 33.71
CA ALA A 427 9.63 48.23 33.57
C ALA A 427 10.92 48.54 32.80
N GLN A 428 10.84 49.40 31.79
CA GLN A 428 12.03 49.86 31.06
C GLN A 428 13.00 50.62 31.96
N ARG A 429 12.44 51.45 32.86
CA ARG A 429 13.17 52.13 33.94
C ARG A 429 12.75 51.51 35.26
N PHE A 430 13.43 50.45 35.65
CA PHE A 430 13.17 49.73 36.88
C PHE A 430 13.76 50.47 38.07
N ARG A 431 12.97 50.59 39.14
CA ARG A 431 13.39 51.14 40.41
C ARG A 431 12.66 50.43 41.54
N ILE A 432 13.39 49.92 42.53
CA ILE A 432 12.79 49.32 43.73
C ILE A 432 13.62 49.60 44.98
N ALA A 433 12.94 49.76 46.11
CA ALA A 433 13.56 49.71 47.42
C ALA A 433 13.35 48.32 48.01
N ALA A 434 14.44 47.57 48.20
CA ALA A 434 14.42 46.20 48.69
C ALA A 434 15.03 46.11 50.08
N ALA A 435 14.36 45.40 50.99
CA ALA A 435 14.88 45.14 52.33
C ALA A 435 16.03 44.12 52.27
N VAL A 436 17.07 44.35 53.06
CA VAL A 436 18.27 43.50 53.13
C VAL A 436 18.52 43.12 54.58
N SER A 437 18.69 41.82 54.84
CA SER A 437 19.22 41.35 56.12
C SER A 437 20.74 41.49 56.14
N LEU A 438 21.25 42.14 57.20
CA LEU A 438 22.67 42.34 57.47
C LEU A 438 23.17 41.42 58.60
N GLU A 439 22.31 40.51 59.06
CA GLU A 439 22.61 39.60 60.16
C GLU A 439 23.81 38.69 59.86
N GLY A 440 24.74 38.60 60.81
CA GLY A 440 25.96 37.79 60.69
C GLY A 440 27.02 38.32 59.71
N ARG A 441 26.85 39.54 59.16
CA ARG A 441 27.81 40.14 58.20
C ARG A 441 28.89 40.96 58.90
N VAL A 442 30.09 40.95 58.32
CA VAL A 442 31.26 41.63 58.88
C VAL A 442 31.63 42.89 58.08
N PRO A 443 32.28 43.89 58.71
CA PRO A 443 32.73 45.07 57.99
C PRO A 443 33.61 44.72 56.78
N GLY A 444 33.21 45.17 55.60
CA GLY A 444 33.89 44.87 54.33
C GLY A 444 33.13 43.90 53.41
N ASP A 445 32.13 43.17 53.91
CA ASP A 445 31.26 42.33 53.08
C ASP A 445 30.56 43.18 52.01
N ARG A 446 30.54 42.67 50.76
CA ARG A 446 29.94 43.35 49.61
C ARG A 446 28.58 42.76 49.29
N LEU A 447 27.59 43.63 49.20
CA LEU A 447 26.26 43.27 48.71
C LEU A 447 26.22 43.48 47.19
N PHE A 448 25.73 42.47 46.47
CA PHE A 448 25.57 42.49 45.02
C PHE A 448 24.10 42.47 44.64
N ALA A 449 23.78 43.16 43.55
CA ALA A 449 22.51 43.08 42.85
C ALA A 449 22.70 42.51 41.45
N PHE A 450 21.77 41.65 41.05
CA PHE A 450 21.60 41.21 39.67
C PHE A 450 20.21 41.59 39.21
N PHE A 451 20.09 41.98 37.95
CA PHE A 451 18.81 42.30 37.32
C PHE A 451 18.56 41.30 36.21
N ARG A 452 17.29 40.99 35.98
CA ARG A 452 16.91 40.18 34.83
C ARG A 452 15.84 40.88 34.03
N ASP A 453 15.94 40.74 32.72
CA ASP A 453 14.89 41.19 31.80
C ASP A 453 13.72 40.20 31.78
N VAL A 454 12.69 40.57 31.03
CA VAL A 454 11.53 39.73 30.72
C VAL A 454 11.87 38.42 30.00
N PHE A 455 13.07 38.27 29.43
CA PHE A 455 13.50 37.14 28.61
C PHE A 455 14.55 36.25 29.30
N GLY A 456 14.93 36.58 30.53
CA GLY A 456 15.84 35.81 31.36
C GLY A 456 17.32 36.16 31.21
N SER A 457 17.69 37.19 30.45
CA SER A 457 19.08 37.66 30.42
C SER A 457 19.41 38.34 31.75
N ILE A 458 20.59 38.06 32.29
CA ILE A 458 21.01 38.53 33.62
C ILE A 458 22.12 39.57 33.47
N SER A 459 21.97 40.70 34.17
CA SER A 459 22.98 41.76 34.22
C SER A 459 24.31 41.28 34.79
N ARG A 460 25.37 42.05 34.54
CA ARG A 460 26.60 41.93 35.35
C ARG A 460 26.29 42.26 36.82
N PRO A 461 27.07 41.73 37.78
CA PRO A 461 26.88 42.05 39.20
C PRO A 461 27.08 43.55 39.45
N VAL A 462 26.13 44.15 40.16
CA VAL A 462 26.18 45.54 40.61
C VAL A 462 26.52 45.57 42.08
N VAL A 463 27.58 46.28 42.47
CA VAL A 463 27.91 46.46 43.89
C VAL A 463 26.95 47.50 44.48
N VAL A 464 26.11 47.07 45.41
CA VAL A 464 25.11 47.93 46.07
C VAL A 464 25.72 48.73 47.21
N GLY A 465 26.64 48.11 47.95
CA GLY A 465 27.30 48.73 49.09
C GLY A 465 28.20 47.75 49.84
N VAL A 466 28.95 48.30 50.80
CA VAL A 466 29.78 47.55 51.73
C VAL A 466 29.24 47.69 53.15
N VAL A 467 29.31 46.62 53.92
CA VAL A 467 28.97 46.68 55.35
C VAL A 467 29.94 47.65 56.04
N PRO A 468 29.44 48.74 56.66
CA PRO A 468 30.29 49.78 57.21
C PRO A 468 31.02 49.29 58.46
N LYS A 469 32.22 49.84 58.72
CA LYS A 469 32.92 49.63 60.00
C LYS A 469 32.06 50.17 61.14
N GLN A 470 31.85 49.36 62.18
CA GLN A 470 31.23 49.83 63.42
C GLN A 470 32.02 51.04 63.95
N ARG A 471 31.33 52.14 64.25
CA ARG A 471 31.96 53.27 64.94
C ARG A 471 32.34 52.80 66.34
N ARG A 472 33.63 52.88 66.71
CA ARG A 472 34.05 52.63 68.08
C ARG A 472 33.31 53.59 69.03
N PRO A 473 32.90 53.16 70.23
CA PRO A 473 32.36 54.06 71.22
C PRO A 473 33.37 55.17 71.50
N ILE A 474 32.93 56.43 71.44
CA ILE A 474 33.66 57.52 72.11
C ILE A 474 33.41 57.29 73.59
N HIS A 475 34.37 56.68 74.30
CA HIS A 475 34.40 56.77 75.74
C HIS A 475 34.55 58.26 76.09
N LYS A 476 33.50 58.88 76.64
CA LYS A 476 33.67 60.12 77.41
C LYS A 476 34.51 59.74 78.63
N LEU A 477 35.76 60.18 78.67
CA LEU A 477 36.50 60.38 79.91
C LEU A 477 35.64 61.31 80.79
N SER A 478 35.22 60.83 81.94
CA SER A 478 34.77 61.68 83.03
C SER A 478 35.79 61.56 84.15
N ASP A 479 36.62 62.58 84.29
CA ASP A 479 37.47 62.88 85.46
C ASP A 479 37.25 64.36 85.82
N PRO A 480 37.57 64.84 87.03
CA PRO A 480 37.09 64.41 88.34
C PRO A 480 36.45 65.59 89.13
N GLU A 481 35.90 65.25 90.29
CA GLU A 481 35.49 66.04 91.48
C GLU A 481 35.67 67.58 91.52
N THR A 482 34.67 68.28 92.08
CA THR A 482 34.87 69.16 93.26
C THR A 482 33.56 69.43 94.03
N ALA A 483 33.64 69.16 95.35
CA ALA A 483 33.08 69.86 96.52
C ALA A 483 32.50 71.29 96.34
N ASP A 484 31.69 71.91 97.20
CA ASP A 484 30.89 71.60 98.40
C ASP A 484 30.24 72.95 98.86
N THR A 485 29.21 72.87 99.72
CA THR A 485 28.77 73.83 100.77
C THR A 485 28.18 75.25 100.54
N ARG A 486 26.85 75.35 100.82
CA ARG A 486 26.03 76.27 101.69
C ARG A 486 26.59 77.66 102.11
N THR A 487 25.81 78.76 102.31
CA THR A 487 24.65 78.97 103.24
C THR A 487 24.05 80.41 103.19
N LEU A 488 22.80 80.57 103.68
CA LEU A 488 22.16 81.70 104.45
C LEU A 488 21.43 82.93 103.80
N SER A 489 20.11 83.00 104.10
CA SER A 489 19.34 84.13 104.69
C SER A 489 18.47 85.13 103.85
N GLN A 490 17.17 85.13 104.21
CA GLN A 490 16.15 86.22 104.36
C GLN A 490 15.63 87.06 103.18
N ARG A 491 14.32 86.92 102.90
CA ARG A 491 13.27 87.88 103.31
C ARG A 491 11.88 87.24 103.30
#